data_AF-A0A258NZP6-F1
#
_entry.id   AF-A0A258NZP6-F1
#
_cell.length_a   1.000
_cell.length_b   1.000
_cell.length_c   1.000
_cell.angle_alpha   90.00
_cell.angle_beta   90.00
_cell.angle_gamma   90.00
#
_symmetry.space_group_name_H-M   'P 1'
#
loop_
_entity.id
_entity.type
_entity.pdbx_description
1 polymer ?
#
loop_
_entity_poly.entity_id
_entity_poly.type
_entity_poly.pdbx_seq_one_letter_code
_entity_poly.pdbx_strand_id
1 'polypeptide(L)'
;MERSAADDDLVTCPSCGQRDSLVIRWMPEIDYRVHARTEVGCERCQLWQSAKEDRWAFADWNHWACAEWARKGQQHPHATLYALLVKEGQLERAQMAAAANVSEYLKNEVASRCVWKTGDRFESLDWPRGRWSVRSVEAVYGTNTGPFSIVKAIEILPSGILGEEKHEFWDHQARLRRLSPYARPREWSQVHTGDRCLLDGFPGLVLSADTTKRLAVIRIDAGNEEVHIARLSSLQVPVHRLERDDA
;
A
#
# COMPACT_ATOMS: atom_id res chain seq x y z
N MET A 1 0.77 -29.85 -0.38
CA MET A 1 -0.08 -30.47 0.64
C MET A 1 -1.30 -30.99 -0.08
N GLU A 2 -1.67 -32.25 0.13
CA GLU A 2 -2.79 -32.92 -0.53
C GLU A 2 -3.66 -33.60 0.52
N ARG A 3 -4.98 -33.61 0.31
CA ARG A 3 -5.92 -34.45 1.06
C ARG A 3 -6.94 -35.10 0.15
N SER A 4 -7.46 -36.25 0.58
CA SER A 4 -8.65 -36.84 -0.04
C SER A 4 -9.83 -35.89 0.04
N ALA A 5 -10.64 -35.92 -1.02
CA ALA A 5 -11.88 -35.17 -1.15
C ALA A 5 -13.12 -36.08 -1.25
N ALA A 6 -12.98 -37.35 -0.86
CA ALA A 6 -14.05 -38.33 -0.91
C ALA A 6 -15.26 -37.92 -0.05
N ASP A 7 -15.00 -37.30 1.11
CA ASP A 7 -16.02 -36.85 2.07
C ASP A 7 -16.54 -35.44 1.78
N ASP A 8 -15.96 -34.72 0.81
CA ASP A 8 -16.46 -33.41 0.39
C ASP A 8 -17.65 -33.56 -0.56
N ASP A 9 -18.48 -32.52 -0.68
CA ASP A 9 -19.59 -32.42 -1.63
C ASP A 9 -19.10 -32.17 -3.08
N LEU A 10 -18.18 -33.03 -3.54
CA LEU A 10 -17.68 -33.06 -4.91
C LEU A 10 -18.43 -34.07 -5.76
N VAL A 11 -18.73 -33.68 -6.99
CA VAL A 11 -19.29 -34.54 -8.02
C VAL A 11 -18.26 -35.59 -8.41
N THR A 12 -18.69 -36.84 -8.43
CA THR A 12 -17.86 -38.00 -8.77
C THR A 12 -17.19 -37.82 -10.13
N CYS A 13 -15.92 -38.27 -10.24
CA CYS A 13 -15.16 -38.12 -11.47
C CYS A 13 -15.92 -38.72 -12.67
N PRO A 14 -16.22 -37.92 -13.70
CA PRO A 14 -16.98 -38.39 -14.85
C PRO A 14 -16.20 -39.39 -15.70
N SER A 15 -14.86 -39.37 -15.64
CA SER A 15 -13.99 -40.22 -16.45
C SER A 15 -13.88 -41.65 -15.92
N CYS A 16 -13.66 -41.83 -14.62
CA CYS A 16 -13.49 -43.14 -13.99
C CYS A 16 -14.65 -43.58 -13.09
N GLY A 17 -15.60 -42.69 -12.79
CA GLY A 17 -16.73 -42.97 -11.89
C GLY A 17 -16.32 -43.16 -10.42
N GLN A 18 -15.07 -42.89 -10.05
CA GLN A 18 -14.59 -43.06 -8.68
C GLN A 18 -14.61 -41.75 -7.89
N ARG A 19 -15.15 -41.83 -6.68
CA ARG A 19 -15.16 -40.71 -5.71
C ARG A 19 -13.90 -40.69 -4.86
N ASP A 20 -13.38 -41.86 -4.50
CA ASP A 20 -12.20 -41.98 -3.63
C ASP A 20 -10.91 -41.46 -4.28
N SER A 21 -10.89 -41.34 -5.61
CA SER A 21 -9.78 -40.74 -6.35
C SER A 21 -9.85 -39.21 -6.43
N LEU A 22 -10.85 -38.58 -5.81
CA LEU A 22 -10.94 -37.12 -5.76
C LEU A 22 -10.03 -36.60 -4.65
N VAL A 23 -9.22 -35.60 -4.98
CA VAL A 23 -8.27 -34.98 -4.05
C VAL A 23 -8.27 -33.47 -4.22
N ILE A 24 -7.85 -32.79 -3.15
CA ILE A 24 -7.61 -31.34 -3.09
C ILE A 24 -6.12 -31.12 -2.81
N ARG A 25 -5.47 -30.25 -3.60
CA ARG A 25 -4.06 -29.90 -3.49
C ARG A 25 -3.90 -28.40 -3.31
N TRP A 26 -2.99 -27.99 -2.41
CA TRP A 26 -2.62 -26.59 -2.22
C TRP A 26 -1.19 -26.34 -2.68
N MET A 27 -1.03 -25.37 -3.58
CA MET A 27 0.21 -25.09 -4.33
C MET A 27 0.63 -23.61 -4.19
N PRO A 28 1.93 -23.29 -4.00
CA PRO A 28 2.97 -24.21 -3.55
C PRO A 28 2.64 -24.74 -2.15
N GLU A 29 3.27 -25.87 -1.80
CA GLU A 29 3.01 -26.60 -0.56
C GLU A 29 3.58 -25.86 0.67
N ILE A 30 2.97 -24.74 1.05
CA ILE A 30 3.36 -23.96 2.23
C ILE A 30 2.43 -24.31 3.40
N ASP A 31 1.13 -24.00 3.28
CA ASP A 31 0.08 -24.29 4.27
C ASP A 31 -1.32 -24.21 3.59
N TYR A 32 -2.33 -24.90 4.12
CA TYR A 32 -3.74 -24.72 3.69
C TYR A 32 -4.24 -23.28 3.91
N ARG A 33 -3.67 -22.51 4.86
CA ARG A 33 -4.01 -21.09 5.07
C ARG A 33 -3.24 -20.12 4.19
N VAL A 34 -2.13 -20.57 3.61
CA VAL A 34 -1.19 -19.73 2.86
C VAL A 34 -0.72 -20.52 1.64
N HIS A 35 -1.51 -20.49 0.57
CA HIS A 35 -1.18 -21.08 -0.71
C HIS A 35 -1.45 -20.09 -1.84
N ALA A 36 -0.79 -20.28 -2.99
CA ALA A 36 -0.99 -19.42 -4.16
C ALA A 36 -2.21 -19.86 -4.99
N ARG A 37 -2.52 -21.16 -4.99
CA ARG A 37 -3.69 -21.76 -5.64
C ARG A 37 -4.06 -23.10 -5.04
N THR A 38 -5.31 -23.47 -5.25
CA THR A 38 -5.91 -24.77 -4.96
C THR A 38 -6.18 -25.50 -6.26
N GLU A 39 -5.92 -26.79 -6.29
CA GLU A 39 -6.29 -27.71 -7.37
C GLU A 39 -7.25 -28.76 -6.81
N VAL A 40 -8.37 -28.98 -7.49
CA VAL A 40 -9.37 -30.00 -7.15
C VAL A 40 -9.51 -30.93 -8.34
N GLY A 41 -9.43 -32.23 -8.11
CA GLY A 41 -9.73 -33.16 -9.18
C GLY A 41 -9.42 -34.62 -8.91
N CYS A 42 -9.31 -35.40 -9.98
CA CYS A 42 -9.17 -36.84 -9.90
C CYS A 42 -7.72 -37.24 -10.12
N GLU A 43 -7.07 -37.75 -9.09
CA GLU A 43 -5.68 -38.20 -9.14
C GLU A 43 -5.51 -39.35 -10.14
N ARG A 44 -6.48 -40.26 -10.20
CA ARG A 44 -6.42 -41.43 -11.08
C ARG A 44 -6.50 -41.04 -12.55
N CYS A 45 -7.29 -40.02 -12.87
CA CYS A 45 -7.47 -39.54 -14.25
C CYS A 45 -6.55 -38.39 -14.62
N GLN A 46 -5.81 -37.83 -13.66
CA GLN A 46 -4.96 -36.64 -13.85
C GLN A 46 -5.75 -35.46 -14.44
N LEU A 47 -6.99 -35.27 -13.96
CA LEU A 47 -7.86 -34.17 -14.37
C LEU A 47 -8.00 -33.21 -13.20
N TRP A 48 -7.72 -31.93 -13.43
CA TRP A 48 -7.59 -30.91 -12.38
C TRP A 48 -8.30 -29.63 -12.79
N GLN A 49 -9.01 -29.04 -11.84
CA GLN A 49 -9.45 -27.65 -11.90
C GLN A 49 -8.64 -26.83 -10.90
N SER A 50 -8.17 -25.65 -11.31
CA SER A 50 -7.28 -24.83 -10.50
C SER A 50 -7.83 -23.42 -10.31
N ALA A 51 -7.82 -22.93 -9.07
CA ALA A 51 -8.21 -21.57 -8.75
C ALA A 51 -7.41 -21.02 -7.57
N LYS A 52 -7.45 -19.70 -7.35
CA LYS A 52 -6.72 -19.04 -6.25
C LYS A 52 -7.28 -19.33 -4.85
N GLU A 53 -8.56 -19.66 -4.74
CA GLU A 53 -9.23 -20.03 -3.49
C GLU A 53 -9.99 -21.35 -3.69
N ASP A 54 -10.12 -22.10 -2.60
CA ASP A 54 -10.81 -23.39 -2.54
C ASP A 54 -12.21 -23.33 -3.16
N ARG A 55 -13.06 -22.37 -2.75
CA ARG A 55 -14.46 -22.31 -3.21
C ARG A 55 -14.62 -22.29 -4.73
N TRP A 56 -13.70 -21.64 -5.44
CA TRP A 56 -13.75 -21.57 -6.90
C TRP A 56 -13.25 -22.85 -7.54
N ALA A 57 -12.18 -23.46 -7.00
CA ALA A 57 -11.69 -24.74 -7.51
C ALA A 57 -12.74 -25.86 -7.34
N PHE A 58 -13.48 -25.84 -6.24
CA PHE A 58 -14.59 -26.75 -5.98
C PHE A 58 -15.76 -26.52 -6.95
N ALA A 59 -16.18 -25.26 -7.14
CA ALA A 59 -17.25 -24.91 -8.07
C ALA A 59 -16.88 -25.28 -9.52
N ASP A 60 -15.66 -24.99 -9.94
CA ASP A 60 -15.14 -25.31 -11.27
C ASP A 60 -15.11 -26.83 -11.50
N TRP A 61 -14.64 -27.62 -10.53
CA TRP A 61 -14.67 -29.10 -10.60
C TRP A 61 -16.10 -29.62 -10.75
N ASN A 62 -17.00 -29.20 -9.86
CA ASN A 62 -18.37 -29.68 -9.84
C ASN A 62 -19.14 -29.30 -11.12
N HIS A 63 -18.95 -28.07 -11.61
CA HIS A 63 -19.54 -27.62 -12.86
C HIS A 63 -19.01 -28.43 -14.05
N TRP A 64 -17.69 -28.59 -14.17
CA TRP A 64 -17.08 -29.39 -15.23
C TRP A 64 -17.56 -30.85 -15.18
N ALA A 65 -17.55 -31.48 -14.01
CA ALA A 65 -17.96 -32.87 -13.84
C ALA A 65 -19.44 -33.06 -14.21
N CYS A 66 -20.33 -32.16 -13.80
CA CYS A 66 -21.73 -32.17 -14.22
C CYS A 66 -21.88 -32.00 -15.75
N ALA A 67 -21.09 -31.13 -16.37
CA ALA A 67 -21.13 -30.93 -17.82
C ALA A 67 -20.70 -32.20 -18.59
N GLU A 68 -19.66 -32.90 -18.11
CA GLU A 68 -19.26 -34.19 -18.68
C GLU A 68 -20.33 -35.27 -18.51
N TRP A 69 -20.95 -35.37 -17.33
CA TRP A 69 -22.06 -36.29 -17.10
C TRP A 69 -23.26 -36.00 -18.00
N ALA A 70 -23.59 -34.71 -18.21
CA ALA A 70 -24.64 -34.30 -19.13
C ALA A 70 -24.37 -34.74 -20.57
N ARG A 71 -23.11 -34.67 -21.04
CA ARG A 71 -22.72 -35.22 -22.36
C ARG A 71 -22.90 -36.73 -22.47
N LYS A 72 -22.89 -37.45 -21.35
CA LYS A 72 -23.18 -38.89 -21.26
C LYS A 72 -24.67 -39.19 -21.03
N GLY A 73 -25.54 -38.18 -21.12
CA GLY A 73 -26.98 -38.32 -20.90
C GLY A 73 -27.39 -38.41 -19.43
N GLN A 74 -26.50 -38.13 -18.49
CA GLN A 74 -26.80 -38.15 -17.05
C GLN A 74 -26.98 -36.74 -16.52
N GLN A 75 -28.07 -36.51 -15.78
CA GLN A 75 -28.33 -35.22 -15.13
C GLN A 75 -27.93 -35.28 -13.66
N HIS A 76 -27.33 -34.20 -13.17
CA HIS A 76 -27.01 -34.03 -11.76
C HIS A 76 -27.96 -32.99 -11.14
N PRO A 77 -28.56 -33.24 -9.96
CA PRO A 77 -29.58 -32.37 -9.36
C PRO A 77 -29.09 -30.93 -9.11
N HIS A 78 -27.78 -30.77 -8.87
CA HIS A 78 -27.18 -29.47 -8.56
C HIS A 78 -26.41 -28.84 -9.75
N ALA A 79 -26.52 -29.39 -10.98
CA ALA A 79 -25.78 -28.86 -12.14
C ALA A 79 -26.02 -27.36 -12.38
N THR A 80 -27.27 -26.90 -12.22
CA THR A 80 -27.63 -25.48 -12.33
C THR A 80 -26.97 -24.63 -11.24
N LEU A 81 -26.93 -25.12 -9.99
CA LEU A 81 -26.29 -24.42 -8.88
C LEU A 81 -24.79 -24.24 -9.16
N TYR A 82 -24.08 -25.31 -9.56
CA TYR A 82 -22.65 -25.21 -9.84
C TYR A 82 -22.35 -24.25 -11.01
N ALA A 83 -23.19 -24.23 -12.06
CA ALA A 83 -23.06 -23.24 -13.13
C ALA A 83 -23.24 -21.80 -12.62
N LEU A 84 -24.18 -21.55 -11.70
CA LEU A 84 -24.37 -20.24 -11.08
C LEU A 84 -23.18 -19.84 -10.20
N LEU A 85 -22.64 -20.77 -9.40
CA LEU A 85 -21.46 -20.52 -8.54
C LEU A 85 -20.21 -20.17 -9.37
N VAL A 86 -19.99 -20.86 -10.50
CA VAL A 86 -18.89 -20.52 -11.43
C VAL A 86 -19.08 -19.10 -11.98
N LYS A 87 -20.31 -18.76 -12.41
CA LYS A 87 -20.64 -17.42 -12.92
C LYS A 87 -20.44 -16.33 -11.84
N GLU A 88 -20.88 -16.58 -10.62
CA GLU A 88 -20.67 -15.70 -9.48
C GLU A 88 -19.18 -15.44 -9.24
N GLY A 89 -18.36 -16.50 -9.17
CA GLY A 89 -16.91 -16.39 -9.00
C GLY A 89 -16.21 -15.68 -10.16
N GLN A 90 -16.71 -15.80 -11.40
CA GLN A 90 -16.21 -15.01 -12.54
C GLN A 90 -16.51 -13.52 -12.37
N LEU A 91 -17.73 -13.16 -11.96
CA LEU A 91 -18.14 -11.77 -11.73
C LEU A 91 -17.36 -11.13 -10.57
N GLU A 92 -17.18 -11.85 -9.46
CA GLU A 92 -16.41 -11.39 -8.31
C GLU A 92 -14.95 -11.10 -8.70
N ARG A 93 -14.30 -12.04 -9.40
CA ARG A 93 -12.92 -11.85 -9.91
C ARG A 93 -12.81 -10.67 -10.87
N ALA A 94 -13.78 -10.50 -11.77
CA ALA A 94 -13.83 -9.36 -12.68
C ALA A 94 -14.00 -8.03 -11.93
N GLN A 95 -14.85 -8.00 -10.88
CA GLN A 95 -15.04 -6.82 -10.04
C GLN A 95 -13.77 -6.48 -9.25
N MET A 96 -13.10 -7.47 -8.66
CA MET A 96 -11.83 -7.28 -7.96
C MET A 96 -10.74 -6.74 -8.91
N ALA A 97 -10.62 -7.31 -10.11
CA ALA A 97 -9.67 -6.83 -11.12
C ALA A 97 -9.99 -5.40 -11.58
N ALA A 98 -11.27 -5.07 -11.80
CA ALA A 98 -11.69 -3.72 -12.14
C ALA A 98 -11.35 -2.73 -11.01
N ALA A 99 -11.61 -3.09 -9.75
CA ALA A 99 -11.28 -2.27 -8.60
C ALA A 99 -9.76 -2.04 -8.47
N ALA A 100 -8.95 -3.06 -8.71
CA ALA A 100 -7.50 -2.95 -8.72
C ALA A 100 -7.01 -1.98 -9.82
N ASN A 101 -7.55 -2.09 -11.04
CA ASN A 101 -7.23 -1.18 -12.15
C ASN A 101 -7.60 0.28 -11.82
N VAL A 102 -8.76 0.50 -11.19
CA VAL A 102 -9.17 1.85 -10.74
C VAL A 102 -8.22 2.37 -9.66
N SER A 103 -7.85 1.53 -8.69
CA SER A 103 -6.90 1.92 -7.64
C SER A 103 -5.52 2.26 -8.20
N GLU A 104 -5.02 1.46 -9.14
CA GLU A 104 -3.75 1.72 -9.83
C GLU A 104 -3.80 3.03 -10.62
N TYR A 105 -4.87 3.26 -11.37
CA TYR A 105 -5.07 4.52 -12.08
C TYR A 105 -5.08 5.72 -11.11
N LEU A 106 -5.86 5.65 -10.03
CA LEU A 106 -5.92 6.72 -9.03
C LEU A 106 -4.54 6.98 -8.41
N LYS A 107 -3.78 5.94 -8.08
CA LYS A 107 -2.43 6.09 -7.55
C LYS A 107 -1.48 6.76 -8.56
N ASN A 108 -1.48 6.28 -9.81
CA ASN A 108 -0.51 6.69 -10.82
C ASN A 108 -0.84 8.04 -11.45
N GLU A 109 -2.12 8.39 -11.58
CA GLU A 109 -2.55 9.60 -12.29
C GLU A 109 -3.02 10.72 -11.38
N VAL A 110 -3.52 10.41 -10.18
CA VAL A 110 -4.09 11.41 -9.27
C VAL A 110 -3.16 11.64 -8.08
N ALA A 111 -2.89 10.61 -7.27
CA ALA A 111 -2.03 10.76 -6.09
C ALA A 111 -0.60 11.18 -6.46
N SER A 112 -0.05 10.68 -7.58
CA SER A 112 1.29 11.05 -8.06
C SER A 112 1.44 12.55 -8.36
N ARG A 113 0.35 13.19 -8.81
CA ARG A 113 0.28 14.62 -9.15
C ARG A 113 -0.05 15.50 -7.96
N CYS A 114 -0.44 14.91 -6.84
CA CYS A 114 -0.66 15.66 -5.60
C CYS A 114 0.59 16.47 -5.27
N VAL A 115 0.38 17.75 -4.98
CA VAL A 115 1.48 18.69 -4.66
C VAL A 115 2.17 18.29 -3.36
N TRP A 116 1.44 17.65 -2.44
CA TRP A 116 1.95 17.19 -1.15
C TRP A 116 2.62 15.83 -1.28
N LYS A 117 3.76 15.65 -0.62
CA LYS A 117 4.51 14.39 -0.56
C LYS A 117 4.72 13.95 0.89
N THR A 118 4.96 12.66 1.11
CA THR A 118 5.33 12.15 2.44
C THR A 118 6.51 12.93 3.00
N GLY A 119 6.39 13.37 4.26
CA GLY A 119 7.36 14.22 4.94
C GLY A 119 7.15 15.72 4.72
N ASP A 120 6.34 16.15 3.76
CA ASP A 120 5.97 17.57 3.64
C ASP A 120 5.26 18.03 4.91
N ARG A 121 5.52 19.28 5.29
CA ARG A 121 4.88 19.91 6.45
C ARG A 121 4.02 21.06 6.01
N PHE A 122 2.88 21.23 6.68
CA PHE A 122 1.96 22.31 6.39
C PHE A 122 1.25 22.79 7.65
N GLU A 123 0.61 23.94 7.51
CA GLU A 123 -0.33 24.47 8.49
C GLU A 123 -1.72 24.51 7.85
N SER A 124 -2.70 23.96 8.57
CA SER A 124 -4.12 24.08 8.21
C SER A 124 -4.73 25.25 8.97
N LEU A 125 -5.36 26.16 8.22
CA LEU A 125 -6.10 27.29 8.79
C LEU A 125 -7.58 26.96 9.06
N ASP A 126 -8.07 25.92 8.39
CA ASP A 126 -9.41 25.36 8.55
C ASP A 126 -9.37 24.14 9.47
N TRP A 127 -10.54 23.67 9.91
CA TRP A 127 -10.59 22.52 10.81
C TRP A 127 -10.10 21.24 10.10
N PRO A 128 -9.20 20.46 10.73
CA PRO A 128 -8.58 20.71 12.02
C PRO A 128 -7.39 21.69 11.91
N ARG A 129 -7.43 22.71 12.77
CA ARG A 129 -6.41 23.77 12.79
C ARG A 129 -5.14 23.25 13.44
N GLY A 130 -3.99 23.55 12.85
CA GLY A 130 -2.72 23.17 13.44
C GLY A 130 -1.62 22.99 12.40
N ARG A 131 -0.50 22.44 12.86
CA ARG A 131 0.63 22.08 12.01
C ARG A 131 0.65 20.57 11.84
N TRP A 132 0.99 20.13 10.65
CA TRP A 132 0.80 18.76 10.22
C TRP A 132 1.98 18.30 9.38
N SER A 133 2.33 17.01 9.52
CA SER A 133 3.33 16.32 8.70
C SER A 133 2.64 15.25 7.87
N VAL A 134 2.87 15.24 6.56
CA VAL A 134 2.27 14.28 5.64
C VAL A 134 2.87 12.90 5.88
N ARG A 135 2.02 11.92 6.20
CA ARG A 135 2.41 10.51 6.34
C ARG A 135 2.28 9.78 5.01
N SER A 136 1.14 9.95 4.33
CA SER A 136 0.90 9.36 3.03
C SER A 136 -0.06 10.23 2.23
N VAL A 137 -0.06 10.00 0.92
CA VAL A 137 -1.05 10.56 0.01
C VAL A 137 -1.71 9.40 -0.71
N GLU A 138 -3.04 9.38 -0.67
CA GLU A 138 -3.88 8.44 -1.37
C GLU A 138 -4.75 9.20 -2.36
N ALA A 139 -5.35 8.49 -3.31
CA ALA A 139 -6.34 9.07 -4.21
C ALA A 139 -7.59 8.21 -4.20
N VAL A 140 -8.73 8.90 -4.26
CA VAL A 140 -10.06 8.30 -4.26
C VAL A 140 -10.88 8.89 -5.40
N TYR A 141 -11.94 8.18 -5.78
CA TYR A 141 -12.93 8.67 -6.72
C TYR A 141 -14.23 8.99 -5.98
N GLY A 142 -14.59 10.27 -5.91
CA GLY A 142 -15.88 10.70 -5.36
C GLY A 142 -16.94 10.78 -6.45
N THR A 143 -18.11 10.20 -6.23
CA THR A 143 -19.20 10.14 -7.22
C THR A 143 -19.60 11.51 -7.76
N ASN A 144 -19.57 12.55 -6.93
CA ASN A 144 -19.96 13.92 -7.29
C ASN A 144 -18.78 14.88 -7.49
N THR A 145 -17.59 14.52 -7.02
CA THR A 145 -16.41 15.40 -7.00
C THR A 145 -15.32 14.96 -7.98
N GLY A 146 -15.47 13.77 -8.58
CA GLY A 146 -14.45 13.18 -9.44
C GLY A 146 -13.26 12.63 -8.63
N PRO A 147 -12.13 12.37 -9.28
CA PRO A 147 -10.93 11.89 -8.60
C PRO A 147 -10.21 13.03 -7.87
N PHE A 148 -9.76 12.77 -6.63
CA PHE A 148 -9.00 13.74 -5.84
C PHE A 148 -8.04 13.04 -4.87
N SER A 149 -7.07 13.78 -4.34
CA SER A 149 -6.09 13.24 -3.40
C SER A 149 -6.52 13.50 -1.95
N ILE A 150 -6.25 12.51 -1.10
CA ILE A 150 -6.36 12.61 0.36
C ILE A 150 -4.96 12.61 0.94
N VAL A 151 -4.62 13.68 1.63
CA VAL A 151 -3.38 13.84 2.37
C VAL A 151 -3.61 13.34 3.79
N LYS A 152 -3.05 12.18 4.13
CA LYS A 152 -3.07 11.65 5.50
C LYS A 152 -1.90 12.26 6.27
N ALA A 153 -2.21 12.98 7.33
CA ALA A 153 -1.24 13.75 8.09
C ALA A 153 -1.29 13.40 9.57
N ILE A 154 -0.19 13.69 10.28
CA ILE A 154 -0.07 13.58 11.73
C ILE A 154 0.24 14.97 12.31
N GLU A 155 -0.31 15.28 13.47
CA GLU A 155 -0.11 16.57 14.12
C GLU A 155 1.38 16.80 14.44
N ILE A 156 1.83 18.05 14.33
CA ILE A 156 3.12 18.52 14.82
C ILE A 156 2.86 19.39 16.05
N LEU A 157 3.29 18.91 17.21
CA LEU A 157 3.17 19.61 18.49
C LEU A 157 3.98 20.92 18.50
N PRO A 158 3.71 21.86 19.42
CA PRO A 158 4.52 23.08 19.56
C PRO A 158 6.02 22.82 19.79
N SER A 159 6.36 21.66 20.36
CA SER A 159 7.73 21.18 20.53
C SER A 159 8.42 20.81 19.21
N GLY A 160 7.69 20.70 18.10
CA GLY A 160 8.17 20.23 16.80
C GLY A 160 8.17 18.71 16.64
N ILE A 161 7.78 17.97 17.68
CA ILE A 161 7.64 16.51 17.67
C ILE A 161 6.30 16.12 17.04
N LEU A 162 6.27 14.98 16.37
CA LEU A 162 5.02 14.41 15.85
C LEU A 162 4.13 13.96 17.02
N GLY A 163 2.88 14.41 17.04
CA GLY A 163 1.87 13.96 18.00
C GLY A 163 1.29 12.60 17.62
N GLU A 164 0.15 12.27 18.22
CA GLU A 164 -0.59 11.03 17.91
C GLU A 164 -1.82 11.27 17.02
N GLU A 165 -2.31 12.51 16.97
CA GLU A 165 -3.51 12.85 16.20
C GLU A 165 -3.24 12.71 14.70
N LYS A 166 -4.08 11.92 14.04
CA LYS A 166 -4.05 11.69 12.59
C LYS A 166 -5.28 12.28 11.96
N HIS A 167 -5.10 12.93 10.82
CA HIS A 167 -6.22 13.49 10.08
C HIS A 167 -6.04 13.39 8.57
N GLU A 168 -7.17 13.44 7.87
CA GLU A 168 -7.24 13.40 6.42
C GLU A 168 -7.60 14.77 5.87
N PHE A 169 -6.77 15.30 4.97
CA PHE A 169 -7.01 16.57 4.30
C PHE A 169 -7.26 16.33 2.83
N TRP A 170 -8.37 16.84 2.32
CA TRP A 170 -8.72 16.69 0.91
C TRP A 170 -8.08 17.82 0.13
N ASP A 171 -7.22 17.49 -0.83
CA ASP A 171 -6.36 18.44 -1.53
C ASP A 171 -7.12 19.60 -2.21
N HIS A 172 -8.35 19.34 -2.67
CA HIS A 172 -9.21 20.30 -3.35
C HIS A 172 -10.03 21.20 -2.41
N GLN A 173 -10.09 20.91 -1.10
CA GLN A 173 -10.89 21.69 -0.13
C GLN A 173 -10.03 22.39 0.92
N ALA A 174 -8.88 21.80 1.26
CA ALA A 174 -8.11 22.23 2.41
C ALA A 174 -7.26 23.47 2.07
N ARG A 175 -7.42 24.55 2.85
CA ARG A 175 -6.53 25.72 2.78
C ARG A 175 -5.24 25.44 3.54
N LEU A 176 -4.33 24.75 2.87
CA LEU A 176 -3.05 24.30 3.43
C LEU A 176 -1.92 25.24 3.04
N ARG A 177 -1.18 25.74 4.04
CA ARG A 177 0.02 26.55 3.83
C ARG A 177 1.28 25.71 4.05
N ARG A 178 2.13 25.59 3.03
CA ARG A 178 3.43 24.90 3.16
C ARG A 178 4.27 25.52 4.28
N LEU A 179 4.85 24.68 5.12
CA LEU A 179 5.90 25.07 6.06
C LEU A 179 7.28 24.83 5.42
N SER A 180 8.27 25.57 5.87
CA SER A 180 9.65 25.35 5.44
C SER A 180 10.11 23.93 5.84
N PRO A 181 10.80 23.19 4.95
CA PRO A 181 11.39 21.90 5.29
C PRO A 181 12.65 22.05 6.16
N TYR A 182 13.06 23.28 6.47
CA TYR A 182 14.19 23.60 7.33
C TYR A 182 13.72 24.27 8.63
N ALA A 183 14.38 23.92 9.73
CA ALA A 183 14.16 24.55 11.02
C ALA A 183 15.47 24.69 11.80
N ARG A 184 15.48 25.63 12.75
CA ARG A 184 16.68 25.95 13.53
C ARG A 184 17.07 24.75 14.43
N PRO A 185 18.31 24.23 14.34
CA PRO A 185 18.77 23.19 15.25
C PRO A 185 18.91 23.73 16.67
N ARG A 186 18.60 22.87 17.65
CA ARG A 186 18.76 23.15 19.09
C ARG A 186 20.15 22.77 19.58
N GLU A 187 20.74 21.74 18.96
CA GLU A 187 22.02 21.17 19.36
C GLU A 187 22.92 20.98 18.14
N TRP A 188 24.24 21.00 18.37
CA TRP A 188 25.23 20.76 17.31
C TRP A 188 25.18 19.33 16.78
N SER A 189 24.71 18.38 17.59
CA SER A 189 24.46 16.98 17.20
C SER A 189 23.48 16.84 16.02
N GLN A 190 22.66 17.86 15.76
CA GLN A 190 21.66 17.87 14.70
C GLN A 190 22.18 18.44 13.37
N VAL A 191 23.46 18.86 13.32
CA VAL A 191 24.09 19.41 12.12
C VAL A 191 25.00 18.34 11.52
N HIS A 192 24.63 17.81 10.35
CA HIS A 192 25.39 16.74 9.69
C HIS A 192 26.05 17.22 8.41
N THR A 193 27.27 16.75 8.19
CA THR A 193 27.96 16.91 6.90
C THR A 193 27.15 16.28 5.79
N GLY A 194 27.00 17.01 4.67
CA GLY A 194 26.21 16.60 3.51
C GLY A 194 24.76 17.07 3.52
N ASP A 195 24.27 17.63 4.64
CA ASP A 195 22.91 18.16 4.69
C ASP A 195 22.78 19.44 3.86
N ARG A 196 21.69 19.54 3.10
CA ARG A 196 21.18 20.82 2.62
C ARG A 196 20.68 21.63 3.81
N CYS A 197 20.93 22.93 3.80
CA CYS A 197 20.55 23.82 4.90
C CYS A 197 20.13 25.20 4.38
N LEU A 198 19.61 26.03 5.28
CA LEU A 198 19.49 27.47 5.06
C LEU A 198 20.40 28.19 6.07
N LEU A 199 21.30 29.04 5.60
CA LEU A 199 22.06 29.97 6.43
C LEU A 199 21.55 31.39 6.18
N ASP A 200 20.99 32.04 7.20
CA ASP A 200 20.34 33.36 7.08
C ASP A 200 19.30 33.44 5.95
N GLY A 201 18.60 32.32 5.72
CA GLY A 201 17.59 32.18 4.67
C GLY A 201 18.14 31.80 3.29
N PHE A 202 19.45 31.73 3.11
CA PHE A 202 20.08 31.33 1.86
C PHE A 202 20.36 29.83 1.81
N PRO A 203 20.00 29.14 0.71
CA PRO A 203 20.29 27.72 0.54
C PRO A 203 21.78 27.44 0.48
N GLY A 204 22.18 26.35 1.14
CA GLY A 204 23.56 25.89 1.16
C GLY A 204 23.70 24.41 1.48
N LEU A 205 24.95 23.99 1.63
CA LEU A 205 25.36 22.63 1.94
C LEU A 205 26.38 22.63 3.09
N VAL A 206 26.14 21.81 4.11
CA VAL A 206 27.10 21.60 5.20
C VAL A 206 28.28 20.77 4.68
N LEU A 207 29.46 21.37 4.56
CA LEU A 207 30.68 20.70 4.10
C LEU A 207 31.40 19.94 5.22
N SER A 208 31.34 20.48 6.43
CA SER A 208 31.89 19.83 7.62
C SER A 208 31.15 20.32 8.86
N ALA A 209 30.95 19.43 9.83
CA ALA A 209 30.43 19.76 11.15
C ALA A 209 31.29 19.07 12.23
N ASP A 210 31.90 19.87 13.11
CA ASP A 210 32.59 19.41 14.31
C ASP A 210 31.70 19.71 15.52
N THR A 211 30.99 18.68 15.98
CA THR A 211 30.06 18.77 17.11
C THR A 211 30.77 19.07 18.43
N THR A 212 32.03 18.66 18.57
CA THR A 212 32.85 18.86 19.78
C THR A 212 33.34 20.29 19.86
N LYS A 213 33.92 20.81 18.76
CA LYS A 213 34.40 22.19 18.67
C LYS A 213 33.29 23.20 18.40
N ARG A 214 32.07 22.73 18.11
CA ARG A 214 30.89 23.57 17.79
C ARG A 214 31.16 24.48 16.60
N LEU A 215 31.66 23.88 15.53
CA LEU A 215 32.00 24.56 14.28
C LEU A 215 31.38 23.83 13.10
N ALA A 216 30.91 24.58 12.12
CA ALA A 216 30.57 24.03 10.81
C ALA A 216 31.04 24.94 9.69
N VAL A 217 31.28 24.33 8.53
CA VAL A 217 31.58 25.03 7.27
C VAL A 217 30.42 24.77 6.34
N ILE A 218 29.84 25.85 5.82
CA ILE A 218 28.67 25.81 4.95
C ILE A 218 29.04 26.48 3.64
N ARG A 219 28.76 25.81 2.53
CA ARG A 219 28.83 26.42 1.21
C ARG A 219 27.47 26.99 0.83
N ILE A 220 27.41 28.29 0.56
CA ILE A 220 26.18 28.96 0.10
C ILE A 220 26.06 28.80 -1.40
N ASP A 221 24.90 28.32 -1.87
CA ASP A 221 24.67 28.05 -3.29
C ASP A 221 24.72 29.35 -4.12
N ALA A 222 24.22 30.45 -3.54
CA ALA A 222 24.36 31.79 -4.10
C ALA A 222 25.78 32.31 -3.88
N GLY A 223 26.67 32.08 -4.86
CA GLY A 223 28.03 32.62 -4.85
C GLY A 223 29.14 31.58 -4.61
N ASN A 224 28.77 30.34 -4.24
CA ASN A 224 29.73 29.25 -3.97
C ASN A 224 30.76 29.61 -2.88
N GLU A 225 30.37 30.47 -1.94
CA GLU A 225 31.20 30.94 -0.83
C GLU A 225 31.15 29.96 0.35
N GLU A 226 32.28 29.73 1.00
CA GLU A 226 32.38 28.92 2.22
C GLU A 226 32.35 29.82 3.46
N VAL A 227 31.36 29.57 4.31
CA VAL A 227 31.12 30.33 5.53
C VAL A 227 31.36 29.43 6.74
N HIS A 228 32.25 29.88 7.62
CA HIS A 228 32.50 29.24 8.90
C HIS A 228 31.52 29.78 9.94
N ILE A 229 30.78 28.89 10.59
CA ILE A 229 29.86 29.25 11.66
C ILE A 229 30.29 28.61 12.99
N ALA A 230 30.18 29.38 14.06
CA ALA A 230 30.39 28.93 15.44
C ALA A 230 29.11 29.07 16.30
N ARG A 231 27.98 29.44 15.67
CA ARG A 231 26.68 29.63 16.32
C ARG A 231 25.57 29.07 15.42
N LEU A 232 24.55 28.47 16.03
CA LEU A 232 23.42 27.85 15.34
C LEU A 232 22.29 28.85 14.99
N SER A 233 22.33 30.09 15.49
CA SER A 233 21.21 31.02 15.39
C SER A 233 20.80 31.37 13.95
N SER A 234 21.76 31.42 13.03
CA SER A 234 21.52 31.69 11.61
C SER A 234 21.27 30.44 10.79
N LEU A 235 21.52 29.25 11.34
CA LEU A 235 21.41 27.99 10.64
C LEU A 235 19.99 27.40 10.77
N GLN A 236 19.48 26.85 9.67
CA GLN A 236 18.34 25.95 9.67
C GLN A 236 18.75 24.66 8.94
N VAL A 237 18.49 23.52 9.56
CA VAL A 237 18.79 22.19 9.05
C VAL A 237 17.49 21.49 8.67
N PRO A 238 17.54 20.39 7.90
CA PRO A 238 16.34 19.63 7.56
C PRO A 238 15.59 19.20 8.82
N VAL A 239 14.27 19.36 8.82
CA VAL A 239 13.44 19.12 10.00
C VAL A 239 13.53 17.70 10.58
N HIS A 240 13.84 16.69 9.75
CA HIS A 240 14.03 15.31 10.21
C HIS A 240 15.24 15.16 11.14
N ARG A 241 16.19 16.10 11.14
CA ARG A 241 17.29 16.14 12.13
C ARG A 241 16.84 16.56 13.53
N LEU A 242 15.65 17.14 13.61
CA LEU A 242 15.06 17.62 14.86
C LEU A 242 14.09 16.62 15.47
N GLU A 243 13.54 15.74 14.63
CA GLU A 243 12.74 14.60 15.06
C GLU A 243 13.73 13.58 15.65
N ARG A 244 13.60 13.27 16.93
CA ARG A 244 14.28 12.10 17.48
C ARG A 244 13.55 10.89 16.89
N ASP A 245 14.29 10.05 16.18
CA ASP A 245 13.89 8.66 15.98
C ASP A 245 13.88 8.02 17.37
N ASP A 246 12.71 7.95 17.99
CA ASP A 246 12.48 6.99 19.06
C ASP A 246 12.43 5.62 18.37
N ALA A 247 13.60 5.01 18.23
CA ALA A 247 13.77 3.60 17.92
C ALA A 247 13.43 2.74 19.14
#